data_AF-A0A9P6AW81-F1
#
_entry.id   AF-A0A9P6AW81-F1
#
_cell.length_a   1.000
_cell.length_b   1.000
_cell.length_c   1.000
_cell.angle_alpha   90.00
_cell.angle_beta   90.00
_cell.angle_gamma   90.00
#
_symmetry.space_group_name_H-M   'P 1'
#
loop_
_entity.id
_entity.type
_entity.pdbx_description
1 polymer ?
#
loop_
_entity_poly.entity_id
_entity_poly.type
_entity_poly.pdbx_seq_one_letter_code
_entity_poly.pdbx_strand_id
1 'polypeptide(L)'
;MAFPQAQKQFLASSEFAVIGASTNKEKYGSRVLKWYVDRKKPVTPIHPKEETLEGISTIRSVRDLKSPKTTSLSIITPPSLPRIFKITLGVLRDVKDLDIPAVWIQPGAEDDAVKSYIDEAGLADRVVLGGPCILVSGDDIVRSLL
;
A
#
# COMPACT_ATOMS: atom_id res chain seq x y z
N MET A 1 21.37 -8.71 -3.05
CA MET A 1 20.93 -7.98 -1.84
C MET A 1 19.89 -8.83 -1.12
N ALA A 2 19.93 -8.89 0.22
CA ALA A 2 18.87 -9.54 1.00
C ALA A 2 17.77 -8.51 1.27
N PHE A 3 16.54 -8.79 0.83
CA PHE A 3 15.37 -7.97 1.14
C PHE A 3 14.64 -8.52 2.38
N PRO A 4 14.17 -7.65 3.30
CA PRO A 4 13.28 -8.02 4.39
C PRO A 4 12.14 -8.95 3.96
N GLN A 5 11.80 -9.92 4.82
CA GLN A 5 10.75 -10.91 4.55
C GLN A 5 9.40 -10.26 4.22
N ALA A 6 9.02 -9.21 4.95
CA ALA A 6 7.77 -8.48 4.72
C ALA A 6 7.69 -7.86 3.30
N GLN A 7 8.81 -7.39 2.75
CA GLN A 7 8.84 -6.85 1.37
C GLN A 7 8.63 -7.94 0.32
N LYS A 8 9.24 -9.11 0.53
CA LYS A 8 9.04 -10.27 -0.33
C LYS A 8 7.60 -10.78 -0.26
N GLN A 9 7.08 -10.94 0.96
CA GLN A 9 5.68 -11.32 1.20
C GLN A 9 4.72 -10.35 0.53
N PHE A 10 4.97 -9.04 0.66
CA PHE A 10 4.17 -8.02 0.00
C PHE A 10 4.12 -8.19 -1.52
N LEU A 11 5.27 -8.33 -2.19
CA LEU A 11 5.34 -8.42 -3.64
C LEU A 11 4.99 -9.80 -4.23
N ALA A 12 4.81 -10.81 -3.37
CA ALA A 12 4.35 -12.15 -3.73
C ALA A 12 2.82 -12.25 -3.88
N SER A 13 2.05 -11.25 -3.43
CA SER A 13 0.60 -11.21 -3.61
C SER A 13 0.19 -11.17 -5.09
N SER A 14 -0.96 -11.76 -5.40
CA SER A 14 -1.51 -11.80 -6.76
C SER A 14 -2.13 -10.47 -7.19
N GLU A 15 -2.69 -9.72 -6.24
CA GLU A 15 -3.35 -8.44 -6.47
C GLU A 15 -2.77 -7.36 -5.55
N PHE A 16 -2.90 -6.11 -5.98
CA PHE A 16 -2.44 -4.95 -5.23
C PHE A 16 -3.53 -3.88 -5.16
N ALA A 17 -3.48 -3.04 -4.14
CA ALA A 17 -4.26 -1.81 -4.09
C ALA A 17 -3.41 -0.64 -3.63
N VAL A 18 -3.76 0.56 -4.11
CA VAL A 18 -2.99 1.78 -3.85
C VAL A 18 -3.90 2.84 -3.24
N ILE A 19 -3.56 3.27 -2.02
CA ILE A 19 -4.15 4.43 -1.37
C ILE A 19 -3.23 5.63 -1.60
N GLY A 20 -3.85 6.76 -2.01
CA GLY A 20 -3.20 8.06 -2.13
C GLY A 20 -2.62 8.41 -3.51
N ALA A 21 -2.97 7.62 -4.53
CA ALA A 21 -2.92 8.09 -5.91
C ALA A 21 -3.91 9.24 -6.15
N SER A 22 -3.65 10.10 -7.13
CA SER A 22 -4.53 11.22 -7.49
C SER A 22 -4.41 11.56 -8.98
N THR A 23 -5.22 12.51 -9.47
CA THR A 23 -5.12 13.01 -10.86
C THR A 23 -3.80 13.75 -11.15
N ASN A 24 -3.12 14.27 -10.12
CA ASN A 24 -1.79 14.82 -10.27
C ASN A 24 -0.76 13.67 -10.35
N LYS A 25 -0.20 13.46 -11.55
CA LYS A 25 0.75 12.38 -11.85
C LYS A 25 2.14 12.56 -11.24
N GLU A 26 2.51 13.77 -10.82
CA GLU A 26 3.81 14.06 -10.22
C GLU A 26 3.90 13.58 -8.77
N LYS A 27 2.74 13.42 -8.11
CA LYS A 27 2.68 12.95 -6.72
C LYS A 27 3.11 11.48 -6.61
N TYR A 28 3.80 11.16 -5.51
CA TYR A 28 4.33 9.81 -5.27
C TYR A 28 3.27 8.71 -5.35
N GLY A 29 2.07 8.92 -4.81
CA GLY A 29 1.01 7.89 -4.88
C GLY A 29 0.62 7.56 -6.33
N SER A 30 0.55 8.57 -7.20
CA SER A 30 0.25 8.39 -8.63
C SER A 30 1.42 7.71 -9.35
N ARG A 31 2.67 8.06 -9.00
CA ARG A 31 3.87 7.38 -9.52
C ARG A 31 3.91 5.90 -9.10
N VAL A 32 3.51 5.59 -7.86
CA VAL A 32 3.40 4.19 -7.39
C VAL A 32 2.29 3.44 -8.10
N LEU A 33 1.12 4.05 -8.30
CA LEU A 33 0.06 3.43 -9.10
C LEU A 33 0.58 3.10 -10.52
N LYS A 34 1.22 4.07 -11.18
CA LYS A 34 1.83 3.87 -12.49
C LYS A 34 2.90 2.78 -12.49
N TRP A 35 3.70 2.67 -11.42
CA TRP A 35 4.71 1.60 -11.28
C TRP A 35 4.08 0.20 -11.41
N TYR A 36 2.93 -0.04 -10.79
CA TYR A 36 2.20 -1.31 -10.92
C TYR A 36 1.66 -1.53 -12.35
N VAL A 37 1.06 -0.48 -12.93
CA VAL A 37 0.50 -0.53 -14.30
C VAL A 37 1.58 -0.87 -15.32
N ASP A 38 2.72 -0.20 -15.28
CA ASP A 38 3.83 -0.41 -16.22
C ASP A 38 4.41 -1.84 -16.14
N ARG A 39 4.23 -2.51 -14.99
CA ARG A 39 4.67 -3.89 -14.73
C ARG A 39 3.57 -4.94 -14.93
N LYS A 40 2.39 -4.52 -15.40
CA LYS A 40 1.22 -5.39 -15.60
C LYS A 40 0.83 -6.15 -14.33
N LYS A 41 1.08 -5.56 -13.15
CA LYS A 41 0.62 -6.11 -11.88
C LYS A 41 -0.83 -5.67 -11.64
N PRO A 42 -1.77 -6.58 -11.33
CA PRO A 42 -3.16 -6.22 -11.05
C PRO A 42 -3.23 -5.23 -9.90
N VAL A 43 -3.78 -4.04 -10.14
CA VAL A 43 -3.84 -2.98 -9.14
C VAL A 43 -5.19 -2.28 -9.15
N THR A 44 -5.75 -2.06 -7.95
CA THR A 44 -6.97 -1.27 -7.75
C THR A 44 -6.66 0.01 -6.97
N PRO A 45 -6.86 1.21 -7.54
CA PRO A 45 -6.73 2.45 -6.80
C PRO A 45 -7.91 2.63 -5.82
N ILE A 46 -7.60 3.05 -4.59
CA ILE A 46 -8.60 3.38 -3.56
C ILE A 46 -8.61 4.90 -3.41
N HIS A 47 -9.74 5.53 -3.73
CA HIS A 47 -9.85 6.99 -3.76
C HIS A 47 -11.25 7.48 -3.31
N PRO A 48 -11.34 8.51 -2.45
CA PRO A 48 -12.63 8.96 -1.90
C PRO A 48 -13.50 9.73 -2.89
N LYS A 49 -12.93 10.28 -3.98
CA LYS A 49 -13.63 11.20 -4.92
C LYS A 49 -13.58 10.79 -6.38
N GLU A 50 -12.39 10.81 -6.99
CA GLU A 50 -12.18 10.33 -8.36
C GLU A 50 -12.76 8.94 -8.57
N GLU A 51 -13.36 8.69 -9.74
CA GLU A 51 -13.92 7.39 -10.13
C GLU A 51 -12.91 6.55 -10.93
N THR A 52 -11.92 7.21 -11.52
CA THR A 52 -10.89 6.56 -12.35
C THR A 52 -9.54 7.21 -12.13
N LEU A 53 -8.48 6.42 -12.04
CA LEU A 53 -7.08 6.87 -11.98
C LEU A 53 -6.21 5.98 -12.87
N GLU A 54 -5.34 6.58 -13.69
CA GLU A 54 -4.55 5.86 -14.72
C GLU A 54 -5.40 4.91 -15.59
N GLY A 55 -6.66 5.29 -15.88
CA GLY A 55 -7.60 4.47 -16.66
C GLY A 55 -8.23 3.30 -15.91
N ILE A 56 -7.98 3.16 -14.61
CA ILE A 56 -8.50 2.08 -13.75
C ILE A 56 -9.61 2.63 -12.86
N SER A 57 -10.73 1.92 -12.79
CA SER A 57 -11.82 2.24 -11.86
C SER A 57 -11.34 2.20 -10.41
N THR A 58 -11.68 3.23 -9.65
CA THR A 58 -11.35 3.31 -8.23
C THR A 58 -12.44 2.68 -7.37
N ILE A 59 -12.07 2.21 -6.20
CA ILE A 59 -13.01 1.89 -5.10
C ILE A 59 -12.92 2.93 -3.99
N ARG A 60 -13.91 2.97 -3.09
CA ARG A 60 -13.98 4.00 -2.03
C ARG A 60 -13.26 3.58 -0.76
N SER A 61 -13.26 2.29 -0.46
CA SER A 61 -12.69 1.74 0.77
C SER A 61 -11.94 0.45 0.51
N VAL A 62 -11.03 0.10 1.43
CA VAL A 62 -10.38 -1.21 1.49
C VAL A 62 -11.43 -2.33 1.64
N ARG A 63 -12.54 -2.05 2.32
CA ARG A 63 -13.66 -2.98 2.46
C ARG A 63 -14.38 -3.30 1.15
N ASP A 64 -14.16 -2.53 0.09
CA ASP A 64 -14.76 -2.76 -1.23
C ASP A 64 -13.88 -3.66 -2.12
N LEU A 65 -12.74 -4.15 -1.60
CA LEU A 65 -11.89 -5.09 -2.32
C LEU A 65 -12.63 -6.41 -2.59
N LYS A 66 -12.53 -6.92 -3.82
CA LYS A 66 -13.13 -8.21 -4.21
C LYS A 66 -12.42 -9.40 -3.58
N SER A 67 -11.09 -9.32 -3.45
CA SER A 67 -10.23 -10.43 -3.00
C SER A 67 -9.24 -9.96 -1.91
N PRO A 68 -9.71 -9.47 -0.74
CA PRO A 68 -8.84 -8.84 0.26
C PRO A 68 -7.70 -9.76 0.74
N LYS A 69 -7.96 -11.06 0.90
CA LYS A 69 -6.99 -12.06 1.37
C LYS A 69 -5.83 -12.34 0.40
N THR A 70 -5.95 -11.89 -0.85
CA THR A 70 -4.92 -12.03 -1.88
C THR A 70 -4.42 -10.68 -2.40
N THR A 71 -4.84 -9.58 -1.76
CA THR A 71 -4.52 -8.21 -2.17
C THR A 71 -3.57 -7.55 -1.18
N SER A 72 -2.38 -7.15 -1.61
CA SER A 72 -1.47 -6.34 -0.80
C SER A 72 -1.70 -4.84 -0.96
N LEU A 73 -1.56 -4.06 0.11
CA LEU A 73 -1.89 -2.63 0.13
C LEU A 73 -0.69 -1.71 0.20
N SER A 74 -0.51 -0.84 -0.80
CA SER A 74 0.40 0.30 -0.68
C SER A 74 -0.33 1.53 -0.15
N ILE A 75 0.19 2.12 0.94
CA ILE A 75 -0.31 3.36 1.53
C ILE A 75 0.71 4.46 1.26
N ILE A 76 0.37 5.39 0.38
CA ILE A 76 1.22 6.54 0.02
C ILE A 76 0.45 7.80 0.30
N THR A 77 0.75 8.45 1.40
CA THR A 77 0.01 9.64 1.78
C THR A 77 0.90 10.87 1.91
N PRO A 78 0.43 12.07 1.55
CA PRO A 78 1.20 13.29 1.76
C PRO A 78 1.42 13.55 3.25
N PRO A 79 2.64 13.89 3.70
CA PRO A 79 2.95 14.10 5.12
C PRO A 79 2.28 15.35 5.72
N SER A 80 1.72 16.24 4.89
CA SER A 80 1.20 17.55 5.30
C SER A 80 -0.28 17.58 5.71
N LEU A 81 -0.96 16.43 5.78
CA LEU A 81 -2.37 16.38 6.17
C LEU A 81 -2.54 15.93 7.64
N PRO A 82 -3.13 16.76 8.53
CA PRO A 82 -3.30 16.42 9.95
C PRO A 82 -4.12 15.15 10.24
N ARG A 83 -4.86 14.65 9.25
CA ARG A 83 -5.72 13.46 9.38
C ARG A 83 -5.07 12.19 8.88
N ILE A 84 -3.82 12.26 8.42
CA ILE A 84 -3.25 11.18 7.62
C ILE A 84 -2.99 9.92 8.42
N PHE A 85 -2.47 10.07 9.63
CA PHE A 85 -2.25 8.95 10.55
C PHE A 85 -3.58 8.31 10.99
N LYS A 86 -4.67 9.08 11.09
CA LYS A 86 -6.01 8.53 11.35
C LYS A 86 -6.52 7.68 10.19
N ILE A 87 -6.20 8.06 8.95
CA ILE A 87 -6.52 7.26 7.77
C ILE A 87 -5.70 5.97 7.79
N THR A 88 -4.38 6.06 8.01
CA THR A 88 -3.51 4.88 8.11
C THR A 88 -3.97 3.92 9.21
N LEU A 89 -4.30 4.42 10.40
CA LEU A 89 -4.86 3.62 11.50
C LEU A 89 -6.20 2.95 11.13
N GLY A 90 -7.09 3.68 10.47
CA GLY A 90 -8.36 3.12 9.99
C GLY A 90 -8.13 1.98 9.00
N VAL A 91 -7.21 2.17 8.06
CA VAL A 91 -6.81 1.15 7.09
C VAL A 91 -6.18 -0.06 7.78
N LEU A 92 -5.33 0.14 8.80
CA LEU A 92 -4.70 -0.97 9.52
C LEU A 92 -5.72 -1.80 10.32
N ARG A 93 -6.80 -1.18 10.81
CA ARG A 93 -7.94 -1.94 11.38
C ARG A 93 -8.62 -2.79 10.33
N ASP A 94 -8.91 -2.21 9.16
CA ASP A 94 -9.52 -2.95 8.04
C ASP A 94 -8.60 -4.08 7.53
N VAL A 95 -7.29 -3.86 7.53
CA VAL A 95 -6.27 -4.88 7.19
C VAL A 95 -6.38 -6.08 8.12
N LYS A 96 -6.51 -5.84 9.43
CA LYS A 96 -6.68 -6.91 10.41
C LYS A 96 -8.02 -7.62 10.22
N ASP A 97 -9.11 -6.86 10.10
CA ASP A 97 -10.47 -7.40 10.01
C ASP A 97 -10.69 -8.25 8.74
N LEU A 98 -10.08 -7.85 7.62
CA LEU A 98 -10.23 -8.49 6.32
C LEU A 98 -9.16 -9.54 6.01
N ASP A 99 -8.21 -9.74 6.93
CA ASP A 99 -7.06 -10.64 6.79
C ASP A 99 -6.24 -10.34 5.52
N ILE A 100 -5.90 -9.06 5.35
CA ILE A 100 -5.04 -8.60 4.26
C ILE A 100 -3.61 -9.11 4.49
N PRO A 101 -2.97 -9.73 3.48
CA PRO A 101 -1.74 -10.50 3.66
C PRO A 101 -0.51 -9.64 3.97
N ALA A 102 -0.43 -8.44 3.39
CA ALA A 102 0.67 -7.52 3.64
C ALA A 102 0.34 -6.07 3.25
N VAL A 103 0.97 -5.13 3.95
CA VAL A 103 0.82 -3.68 3.77
C VAL A 103 2.19 -3.05 3.64
N TRP A 104 2.35 -2.08 2.74
CA TRP A 104 3.56 -1.28 2.63
C TRP A 104 3.21 0.18 2.88
N ILE A 105 3.63 0.68 4.03
CA ILE A 105 3.45 2.07 4.43
C ILE A 105 4.67 2.84 3.95
N GLN A 106 4.47 3.76 2.99
CA GLN A 106 5.56 4.58 2.49
C GLN A 106 5.91 5.70 3.48
N PRO A 107 7.17 6.15 3.52
CA PRO A 107 7.62 7.17 4.46
C PRO A 107 6.72 8.42 4.48
N GLY A 108 6.32 8.84 5.67
CA GLY A 108 5.45 10.01 5.91
C GLY A 108 3.95 9.68 5.99
N ALA A 109 3.59 8.39 5.96
CA ALA A 109 2.24 7.89 6.19
C ALA A 109 2.04 7.32 7.60
N GLU A 110 3.08 7.36 8.42
CA GLU A 110 3.16 6.81 9.77
C GLU A 110 3.49 7.88 10.82
N ASP A 111 2.98 7.67 12.03
CA ASP A 111 3.39 8.33 13.27
C ASP A 111 3.61 7.27 14.37
N ASP A 112 3.91 7.70 15.59
CA ASP A 112 4.14 6.76 16.69
C ASP A 112 2.87 5.97 17.06
N ALA A 113 1.67 6.54 16.87
CA ALA A 113 0.42 5.81 17.09
C ALA A 113 0.22 4.69 16.06
N VAL A 114 0.57 4.92 14.79
CA VAL A 114 0.57 3.89 13.74
C VAL A 114 1.53 2.76 14.10
N LYS A 115 2.74 3.09 14.55
CA LYS A 115 3.74 2.08 14.96
C LYS A 115 3.25 1.24 16.13
N SER A 116 2.79 1.88 17.21
CA SER A 116 2.26 1.16 18.38
C SER A 116 1.09 0.26 18.00
N TYR A 117 0.18 0.73 17.14
CA TYR A 117 -0.95 -0.10 16.70
C TYR A 117 -0.49 -1.33 15.91
N ILE A 118 0.52 -1.22 15.03
CA ILE A 118 1.06 -2.37 14.29
C ILE A 118 1.53 -3.47 15.24
N ASP A 119 2.25 -3.08 16.30
CA ASP A 119 2.78 -4.01 17.30
C ASP A 119 1.65 -4.62 18.15
N GLU A 120 0.77 -3.79 18.72
CA GLU A 120 -0.39 -4.21 19.53
C GLU A 120 -1.35 -5.11 18.75
N ALA A 121 -1.52 -4.86 17.45
CA ALA A 121 -2.41 -5.60 16.59
C ALA A 121 -1.82 -6.94 16.12
N GLY A 122 -0.52 -7.17 16.30
CA GLY A 122 0.20 -8.35 15.81
C GLY A 122 0.41 -8.35 14.30
N LEU A 123 0.68 -7.18 13.70
CA LEU A 123 0.81 -7.00 12.26
C LEU A 123 2.26 -6.78 11.79
N ALA A 124 3.24 -6.78 12.69
CA ALA A 124 4.63 -6.41 12.40
C ALA A 124 5.31 -7.28 11.31
N ASP A 125 4.90 -8.54 11.15
CA ASP A 125 5.37 -9.46 10.11
C ASP A 125 4.75 -9.18 8.72
N ARG A 126 3.59 -8.51 8.70
CA ARG A 126 2.83 -8.18 7.48
C ARG A 126 3.05 -6.76 6.99
N VAL A 127 3.55 -5.87 7.85
CA VAL A 127 3.74 -4.45 7.51
C VAL A 127 5.20 -4.17 7.15
N VAL A 128 5.41 -3.69 5.93
CA VAL A 128 6.66 -3.03 5.55
C VAL A 128 6.62 -1.60 6.03
N LEU A 129 7.48 -1.30 6.99
CA LEU A 129 7.68 0.03 7.55
C LEU A 129 9.15 0.45 7.40
N GLY A 130 9.38 1.67 6.93
CA GLY A 130 10.73 2.18 6.68
C GLY A 130 11.43 1.52 5.47
N GLY A 131 12.72 1.83 5.31
CA GLY A 131 13.52 1.36 4.18
C GLY A 131 13.22 2.08 2.85
N PRO A 132 13.83 1.63 1.74
CA PRO A 132 13.63 2.25 0.42
C PRO A 132 12.21 2.04 -0.09
N CYS A 133 11.64 3.05 -0.74
CA CYS A 133 10.28 2.94 -1.28
C CYS A 133 10.19 1.91 -2.42
N ILE A 134 8.97 1.54 -2.78
CA ILE A 134 8.70 0.57 -3.85
C ILE A 134 9.24 1.05 -5.22
N LEU A 135 9.29 2.37 -5.45
CA LEU A 135 9.88 2.92 -6.67
C LEU A 135 11.40 2.72 -6.74
N VAL A 136 12.06 2.52 -5.60
CA VAL A 136 13.52 2.33 -5.51
C VAL A 136 13.87 0.84 -5.52
N SER A 137 13.18 0.03 -4.72
CA SER A 137 13.56 -1.38 -4.48
C SER A 137 12.63 -2.40 -5.13
N GLY A 138 11.44 -2.00 -5.60
CA GLY A 138 10.40 -2.92 -6.02
C GLY A 138 10.81 -3.84 -7.17
N ASP A 139 11.54 -3.33 -8.16
CA ASP A 139 12.00 -4.13 -9.31
C ASP A 139 12.96 -5.24 -8.90
N ASP A 140 13.92 -4.92 -8.05
CA ASP A 140 14.91 -5.88 -7.60
C ASP A 140 14.29 -6.92 -6.67
N ILE A 141 13.31 -6.53 -5.85
CA ILE A 141 12.53 -7.48 -5.05
C ILE A 141 11.74 -8.41 -5.98
N VAL A 142 11.00 -7.88 -6.96
CA VAL A 142 10.24 -8.69 -7.93
C VAL A 142 11.15 -9.70 -8.65
N ARG A 143 12.33 -9.27 -9.12
CA ARG A 143 13.32 -10.16 -9.75
C ARG A 143 13.80 -11.26 -8.81
N SER A 144 13.89 -10.99 -7.51
CA SER A 144 14.32 -11.98 -6.51
C SER A 144 13.27 -13.03 -6.15
N LEU A 145 12.03 -12.89 -6.65
CA LEU A 145 10.93 -13.84 -6.45
C LEU A 145 10.77 -14.83 -7.62
N LEU A 146 11.53 -14.63 -8.71
CA LEU A 146 11.61 -15.53 -9.86
C LEU A 146 12.70 -16.59 -9.65
#